data_AF-A8NG24-F1
#
_entry.id   AF-A8NG24-F1
#
_cell.length_a   1.000
_cell.length_b   1.000
_cell.length_c   1.000
_cell.angle_alpha   90.00
_cell.angle_beta   90.00
_cell.angle_gamma   90.00
#
_symmetry.space_group_name_H-M   'P 1'
#
loop_
_entity.id
_entity.type
_entity.pdbx_description
1 polymer ?
#
loop_
_entity_poly.entity_id
_entity_poly.type
_entity_poly.pdbx_seq_one_letter_code
_entity_poly.pdbx_strand_id
1 'polypeptide(L)'
;MRPTVARLVRVLPRSAVQLPESRIIPRPTPQYEELKKPTVLQLLEKQREEAGENWPSNIRIEPVIKKQVFKPVKPELRKTLKKMLKET
;
A
#
# COMPACT_ATOMS: atom_id res chain seq x y z
N MET A 1 -21.62 -30.31 -49.13
CA MET A 1 -22.31 -29.32 -48.28
C MET A 1 -21.75 -27.94 -48.58
N ARG A 2 -22.57 -26.93 -48.94
CA ARG A 2 -22.12 -25.54 -49.17
C ARG A 2 -22.38 -24.70 -47.91
N PRO A 3 -21.40 -23.91 -47.42
CA PRO A 3 -21.62 -23.00 -46.30
C PRO A 3 -22.51 -21.83 -46.76
N THR A 4 -23.58 -21.56 -46.01
CA THR A 4 -24.48 -20.42 -46.20
C THR A 4 -24.48 -19.56 -44.95
N VAL A 5 -24.71 -18.24 -45.08
CA VAL A 5 -24.64 -17.26 -43.97
C VAL A 5 -25.48 -17.68 -42.75
N ALA A 6 -26.69 -18.22 -42.97
CA ALA A 6 -27.56 -18.73 -41.90
C ALA A 6 -26.97 -19.93 -41.12
N ARG A 7 -25.99 -20.64 -41.68
CA ARG A 7 -25.29 -21.76 -41.01
C ARG A 7 -23.98 -21.34 -40.32
N LEU A 8 -23.52 -20.11 -40.54
CA LEU A 8 -22.30 -19.57 -39.92
C LEU A 8 -22.56 -18.88 -38.57
N VAL A 9 -23.81 -18.49 -38.30
CA VAL A 9 -24.19 -17.84 -37.05
C VAL A 9 -25.22 -18.70 -36.32
N ARG A 10 -24.80 -19.32 -35.20
CA ARG A 10 -25.72 -19.97 -34.26
C ARG A 10 -25.95 -19.03 -33.08
N VAL A 11 -27.18 -18.57 -32.93
CA VAL A 11 -27.61 -17.84 -31.73
C VAL A 11 -27.83 -18.87 -30.63
N LEU A 12 -26.95 -18.89 -29.63
CA LEU A 12 -27.09 -19.74 -28.45
C LEU A 12 -27.71 -18.94 -27.29
N PRO A 13 -28.63 -19.53 -26.51
CA PRO A 13 -29.14 -18.89 -25.31
C PRO A 13 -28.00 -18.71 -24.30
N ARG A 14 -27.99 -17.59 -23.56
CA ARG A 14 -26.94 -17.28 -22.56
C ARG A 14 -26.75 -18.40 -21.52
N SER A 15 -27.80 -19.14 -21.20
CA SER A 15 -27.77 -20.29 -20.28
C SER A 15 -26.96 -21.49 -20.80
N ALA A 16 -26.80 -21.63 -22.12
CA ALA A 16 -25.99 -22.69 -22.73
C ALA A 16 -24.49 -22.36 -22.71
N VAL A 17 -24.12 -21.11 -22.38
CA VAL A 17 -22.74 -20.68 -22.23
C VAL A 17 -22.40 -20.71 -20.74
N GLN A 18 -21.88 -21.84 -20.26
CA GLN A 18 -21.25 -21.91 -18.94
C GLN A 18 -19.93 -21.16 -19.01
N LEU A 19 -19.98 -19.84 -18.81
CA LEU A 19 -18.78 -19.06 -18.55
C LEU A 19 -18.23 -19.58 -17.22
N PRO A 20 -17.00 -20.11 -17.15
CA PRO A 20 -16.35 -20.19 -15.85
C PRO A 20 -16.41 -18.79 -15.27
N GLU A 21 -16.71 -18.64 -13.98
CA GLU A 21 -16.52 -17.39 -13.26
C GLU A 21 -15.05 -17.03 -13.43
N SER A 22 -14.75 -16.34 -14.52
CA SER A 22 -13.42 -15.91 -14.89
C SER A 22 -12.97 -15.16 -13.67
N ARG A 23 -11.95 -15.67 -12.99
CA ARG A 23 -11.39 -15.14 -11.75
C ARG A 23 -11.28 -13.63 -11.93
N ILE A 24 -12.29 -12.88 -11.46
CA ILE A 24 -12.35 -11.44 -11.68
C ILE A 24 -11.27 -10.91 -10.75
N ILE A 25 -10.06 -10.72 -11.28
CA ILE A 25 -8.97 -10.13 -10.52
C ILE A 25 -9.36 -8.65 -10.40
N PRO A 26 -9.65 -8.17 -9.18
CA PRO A 26 -9.98 -6.76 -9.00
C PRO A 26 -8.81 -5.91 -9.47
N ARG A 27 -9.11 -4.69 -9.92
CA ARG A 27 -8.07 -3.74 -10.30
C ARG A 27 -7.11 -3.54 -9.10
N PRO A 28 -5.78 -3.49 -9.34
CA PRO A 28 -4.82 -3.14 -8.30
C PRO A 28 -5.20 -1.80 -7.65
N THR A 29 -5.10 -1.72 -6.33
CA THR A 29 -5.33 -0.47 -5.60
C THR A 29 -4.31 0.57 -6.04
N PRO A 30 -4.74 1.81 -6.36
CA PRO A 30 -3.82 2.86 -6.74
C PRO A 30 -2.97 3.33 -5.55
N GLN A 31 -1.70 3.67 -5.82
CA GLN A 31 -0.71 3.99 -4.79
C GLN A 31 -1.10 5.17 -3.88
N TYR A 32 -1.88 6.13 -4.37
CA TYR A 32 -2.35 7.25 -3.55
C TYR A 32 -3.30 6.83 -2.43
N GLU A 33 -3.93 5.65 -2.51
CA GLU A 33 -4.75 5.12 -1.42
C GLU A 33 -3.91 4.69 -0.22
N GLU A 34 -2.64 4.36 -0.44
CA GLU A 34 -1.69 4.08 0.65
C GLU A 34 -1.43 5.33 1.49
N LEU A 35 -1.48 6.52 0.90
CA LEU A 35 -1.32 7.79 1.62
C LEU A 35 -2.47 8.08 2.60
N LYS A 36 -3.63 7.41 2.41
CA LYS A 36 -4.77 7.53 3.32
C LYS A 36 -4.68 6.57 4.51
N LYS A 37 -3.80 5.57 4.46
CA LYS A 37 -3.61 4.63 5.55
C LYS A 37 -2.80 5.29 6.66
N PRO A 38 -3.15 5.06 7.93
CA PRO A 38 -2.35 5.57 9.03
C PRO A 38 -0.95 4.97 8.98
N THR A 39 0.07 5.80 9.21
CA THR A 39 1.45 5.31 9.31
C THR A 39 1.65 4.59 10.65
N VAL A 40 2.67 3.73 10.73
CA VAL A 40 3.01 3.04 11.97
C VAL A 40 3.25 4.03 13.11
N LEU A 41 3.94 5.15 12.84
CA LEU A 41 4.13 6.23 13.82
C LEU A 41 2.80 6.79 14.33
N GLN A 42 1.83 7.06 13.44
CA GLN A 42 0.52 7.55 13.85
C GLN A 42 -0.25 6.52 14.68
N LEU A 43 -0.10 5.23 14.37
CA LEU A 43 -0.70 4.16 15.15
C LEU A 43 -0.08 4.09 16.56
N LEU A 44 1.24 4.17 16.66
CA LEU A 44 1.95 4.15 17.94
C LEU A 44 1.66 5.41 18.77
N GLU A 45 1.55 6.58 18.15
CA GLU A 45 1.15 7.82 18.84
C GLU A 45 -0.25 7.70 19.44
N LYS A 46 -1.21 7.17 18.67
CA LYS A 46 -2.57 6.89 19.17
C LYS A 46 -2.56 5.89 20.32
N GLN A 47 -1.84 4.78 20.18
CA GLN A 47 -1.75 3.78 21.24
C GLN A 47 -1.09 4.34 22.51
N ARG A 48 -0.11 5.24 22.38
CA ARG A 48 0.50 5.92 23.53
C ARG A 48 -0.49 6.84 24.22
N GLU A 49 -1.26 7.60 23.46
CA GLU A 49 -2.31 8.47 23.99
C GLU A 49 -3.40 7.67 24.69
N GLU A 50 -3.81 6.52 24.13
CA GLU A 50 -4.80 5.62 24.71
C GLU A 50 -4.28 4.91 25.99
N ALA A 51 -3.01 4.49 26.00
CA ALA A 51 -2.42 3.78 27.12
C ALA A 51 -2.06 4.68 28.31
N GLY A 52 -1.76 5.96 28.07
CA GLY A 52 -1.40 6.92 29.12
C GLY A 52 -0.25 6.42 30.00
N GLU A 53 -0.53 6.22 31.29
CA GLU A 53 0.44 5.74 32.29
C GLU A 53 0.86 4.27 32.07
N ASN A 54 0.07 3.48 31.35
CA ASN A 54 0.38 2.08 31.06
C ASN A 54 1.27 1.91 29.81
N TRP A 55 1.75 3.01 29.22
CA TRP A 55 2.61 2.91 28.05
C TRP A 55 3.96 2.25 28.39
N PRO A 56 4.40 1.24 27.63
CA PRO A 56 5.68 0.57 27.85
C PRO A 56 6.87 1.55 27.84
N SER A 57 7.64 1.56 28.92
CA SER A 57 8.81 2.42 29.10
C SER A 57 9.95 2.09 28.13
N ASN A 58 9.96 0.89 27.55
CA ASN A 58 10.95 0.44 26.57
C ASN A 58 10.65 0.95 25.14
N ILE A 59 9.50 1.57 24.87
CA ILE A 59 9.15 2.08 23.54
C ILE A 59 9.17 3.60 23.53
N ARG A 60 10.20 4.17 22.87
CA ARG A 60 10.32 5.62 22.64
C ARG A 60 9.93 5.97 21.20
N ILE A 61 8.94 6.84 21.05
CA ILE A 61 8.57 7.42 19.75
C ILE A 61 9.41 8.67 19.52
N GLU A 62 10.32 8.62 18.54
CA GLU A 62 11.17 9.75 18.19
C GLU A 62 10.50 10.71 17.19
N PRO A 63 10.77 12.02 17.28
CA PRO A 63 10.22 13.00 16.35
C PRO A 63 10.89 12.90 14.97
N VAL A 64 10.13 13.23 13.92
CA VAL A 64 10.63 13.24 12.54
C VAL A 64 11.70 14.32 12.33
N ILE A 65 12.93 13.90 12.05
CA ILE A 65 14.06 14.82 11.82
C ILE A 65 14.02 15.41 10.40
N LYS A 66 13.86 16.73 10.30
CA LYS A 66 13.82 17.44 9.01
C LYS A 66 15.22 17.55 8.38
N LYS A 67 15.26 17.66 7.05
CA LYS A 67 16.51 17.86 6.28
C LYS A 67 17.35 19.06 6.75
N GLN A 68 16.71 20.09 7.30
CA GLN A 68 17.35 21.30 7.81
C GLN A 68 18.34 21.01 8.96
N VAL A 69 18.06 20.00 9.78
CA VAL A 69 18.92 19.59 10.91
C VAL A 69 20.29 19.08 10.44
N PHE A 70 20.38 18.60 9.19
CA PHE A 70 21.63 18.12 8.60
C PHE A 70 22.47 19.20 7.93
N LYS A 71 22.01 20.47 7.87
CA LYS A 71 22.79 21.57 7.27
C LYS A 71 24.18 21.77 7.90
N PRO A 72 24.35 21.77 9.24
CA PRO A 72 25.67 21.95 9.86
C PRO A 72 26.54 20.68 9.79
N VAL A 73 25.97 19.52 9.45
CA VAL A 73 26.72 18.25 9.41
C VAL A 73 27.65 18.23 8.20
N LYS A 74 28.88 17.71 8.37
CA LYS A 74 29.83 17.48 7.27
C LYS A 74 29.18 16.65 6.15
N PRO A 75 29.31 17.02 4.87
CA PRO A 75 28.61 16.35 3.76
C PRO A 75 28.80 14.83 3.71
N GLU A 76 30.01 14.35 4.01
CA GLU A 76 30.39 12.94 4.03
C GLU A 76 29.57 12.11 5.03
N LEU A 77 29.20 12.70 6.18
CA LEU A 77 28.47 12.02 7.25
C LEU A 77 26.95 12.08 7.07
N ARG A 78 26.43 12.94 6.17
CA ARG A 78 24.99 13.11 6.01
C ARG A 78 24.32 11.83 5.48
N LYS A 79 24.99 11.09 4.60
CA LYS A 79 24.44 9.88 3.97
C LYS A 79 24.28 8.75 4.98
N THR A 80 25.28 8.55 5.83
CA THR A 80 25.27 7.53 6.88
C THR A 80 24.20 7.85 7.92
N LEU A 81 24.17 9.08 8.44
CA LEU A 81 23.15 9.48 9.43
C LEU A 81 21.72 9.35 8.90
N LYS A 82 21.45 9.76 7.65
CA LYS A 82 20.12 9.60 7.04
C LYS A 82 19.72 8.13 6.88
N LYS A 83 20.68 7.22 6.69
CA LYS A 83 20.40 5.78 6.60
C LYS A 83 20.00 5.21 7.96
N MET A 84 20.61 5.69 9.05
CA MET A 84 20.29 5.25 10.41
C MET A 84 18.87 5.63 10.86
N LEU A 85 18.29 6.68 10.27
CA LEU A 85 16.93 7.13 10.56
C LEU A 85 15.85 6.41 9.75
N LYS A 86 16.21 5.47 8.88
CA LYS A 86 15.25 4.66 8.14
C LYS A 86 15.18 3.28 8.78
N GLU A 87 13.98 2.84 9.13
CA GLU A 87 13.72 1.44 9.40
C GLU A 87 13.90 0.67 8.07
N THR A 88 14.76 -0.35 8.07
CA THR A 88 15.11 -1.18 6.90
C THR A 88 14.07 -2.23 6.60
#